data_AF-A0A932FY01-F1
#
_entry.id   AF-A0A932FY01-F1
#
_cell.length_a   1.000
_cell.length_b   1.000
_cell.length_c   1.000
_cell.angle_alpha   90.00
_cell.angle_beta   90.00
_cell.angle_gamma   90.00
#
_symmetry.space_group_name_H-M   'P 1'
#
loop_
_entity.id
_entity.type
_entity.pdbx_description
1 polymer ?
#
loop_
_entity_poly.entity_id
_entity_poly.type
_entity_poly.pdbx_seq_one_letter_code
_entity_poly.pdbx_strand_id
1 'polypeptide(L)'
;MRAVRVVKIKLRDSGKILDFQADGFPLKPGDCCVVQGEDGKEIFGEVIIGPQRIESPRRPLPFRSVLRKATEKDQEIVRRNERLEQEAFEVCKQKIEEKGLPMKLVGVSYTFEGNKAILYFTANRRVDFRELIRDLAHRFRIRIEMRQIGVRDEARMFGGFGICGRNLCCNTFICEFKPVTVSMAKEQNLTLDPAKISGICGRLMCCLAFELDSPERFNKKCKTAKKAPPGGPESPERPGKKEDEAK
;
A
#
# COMPACT_ATOMS: atom_id res chain seq x y z
N MET A 1 16.95 25.41 20.25
CA MET A 1 15.94 24.54 19.58
C MET A 1 16.04 23.15 20.17
N ARG A 2 14.94 22.59 20.69
CA ARG A 2 14.95 21.21 21.23
C ARG A 2 15.07 20.24 20.07
N ALA A 3 16.13 19.44 20.06
CA ALA A 3 16.27 18.35 19.10
C ALA A 3 15.17 17.30 19.39
N VAL A 4 14.37 16.96 18.38
CA VAL A 4 13.27 16.00 18.52
C VAL A 4 13.69 14.66 17.91
N ARG A 5 13.34 13.55 18.58
CA ARG A 5 13.51 12.21 18.01
C ARG A 5 12.27 11.81 17.24
N VAL A 6 12.42 11.58 15.94
CA VAL A 6 11.34 11.22 15.03
C VAL A 6 11.55 9.80 14.50
N VAL A 7 10.48 9.02 14.48
CA VAL A 7 10.43 7.66 13.93
C VAL A 7 9.41 7.60 12.80
N LYS A 8 9.64 6.72 11.82
CA LYS A 8 8.63 6.44 10.79
C LYS A 8 7.89 5.17 11.13
N ILE A 9 6.58 5.29 11.32
CA ILE A 9 5.72 4.18 11.72
C ILE A 9 4.69 3.93 10.63
N LYS A 10 4.56 2.67 10.23
CA LYS A 10 3.49 2.18 9.37
C LYS A 10 2.29 1.84 10.24
N LEU A 11 1.20 2.59 10.07
CA LEU A 11 -0.05 2.33 10.78
C LEU A 11 -0.75 1.10 10.20
N ARG A 12 -1.25 0.22 11.07
CA ARG A 12 -2.01 -0.96 10.64
C ARG A 12 -3.34 -0.58 9.97
N ASP A 13 -4.17 0.20 10.67
CA ASP A 13 -5.54 0.55 10.26
C ASP A 13 -5.63 1.23 8.88
N SER A 14 -4.60 2.00 8.50
CA SER A 14 -4.60 2.77 7.25
C SER A 14 -3.50 2.38 6.26
N GLY A 15 -2.53 1.56 6.68
CA GLY A 15 -1.33 1.23 5.90
C GLY A 15 -0.39 2.42 5.63
N LYS A 16 -0.69 3.62 6.14
CA LYS A 16 0.10 4.83 5.89
C LYS A 16 1.36 4.85 6.74
N ILE A 17 2.46 5.31 6.15
CA ILE A 17 3.71 5.58 6.86
C ILE A 17 3.73 7.06 7.24
N LEU A 18 3.76 7.36 8.53
CA LEU A 18 3.80 8.71 9.06
C LEU A 18 4.97 8.90 10.03
N ASP A 19 5.37 10.15 10.21
CA ASP A 19 6.43 10.56 11.13
C ASP A 19 5.82 10.81 12.52
N PHE A 20 6.35 10.15 13.55
CA PHE A 20 5.92 10.27 14.94
C PHE A 20 7.09 10.65 15.86
N GLN A 21 6.78 11.33 16.95
CA GLN A 21 7.75 11.70 17.98
C GLN A 21 7.91 10.54 18.97
N ALA A 22 9.16 10.08 19.15
CA ALA A 22 9.51 8.96 20.03
C ALA A 22 10.36 9.43 21.23
N ASP A 23 9.87 10.46 21.93
CA ASP A 23 10.58 11.00 23.09
C ASP A 23 10.48 10.02 24.27
N GLY A 24 11.58 9.29 24.52
CA GLY A 24 11.72 8.44 25.70
C GLY A 24 11.72 6.93 25.41
N PHE A 25 11.50 6.51 24.15
CA PHE A 25 11.44 5.09 23.81
C PHE A 25 12.58 4.68 22.86
N PRO A 26 13.44 3.71 23.24
CA PRO A 26 14.45 3.15 22.36
C PRO A 26 13.81 2.16 21.38
N LEU A 27 13.14 2.68 20.35
CA LEU A 27 12.53 1.88 19.30
C LEU A 27 13.57 1.47 18.25
N LYS A 28 13.49 0.23 17.77
CA LYS A 28 14.27 -0.26 16.63
C LYS A 28 13.36 -0.51 15.42
N PRO A 29 13.89 -0.47 14.18
CA PRO A 29 13.16 -0.96 13.02
C PRO A 29 12.63 -2.39 13.27
N GLY A 30 11.36 -2.62 12.95
CA GLY A 30 10.63 -3.87 13.22
C GLY A 30 9.94 -3.95 14.58
N ASP A 31 10.18 -3.00 15.51
CA ASP A 31 9.43 -2.95 16.76
C ASP A 31 7.96 -2.56 16.51
N CYS A 32 7.05 -3.23 17.20
CA CYS A 32 5.65 -2.84 17.26
C CYS A 32 5.41 -1.83 18.39
N CYS A 33 4.58 -0.83 18.13
CA CYS A 33 4.26 0.22 19.08
C CYS A 33 2.82 0.72 18.92
N VAL A 34 2.32 1.36 19.97
CA VAL A 34 1.01 2.01 19.97
C VAL A 34 1.24 3.51 19.89
N VAL A 35 0.57 4.15 18.93
CA VAL A 35 0.67 5.58 18.64
C VAL A 35 -0.67 6.28 18.79
N GLN A 36 -0.62 7.59 18.99
CA GLN A 36 -1.82 8.41 19.04
C GLN A 36 -2.33 8.72 17.61
N GLY A 37 -3.58 8.35 17.34
CA GLY A 37 -4.30 8.69 16.11
C GLY A 37 -4.76 10.15 16.05
N GLU A 38 -5.36 10.55 14.92
CA GLU A 38 -5.85 11.94 14.75
C GLU A 38 -6.97 12.27 15.72
N ASP A 39 -7.82 11.29 16.01
CA ASP A 39 -8.99 11.40 16.91
C ASP A 39 -8.64 11.07 18.37
N GLY A 40 -7.35 11.00 18.72
CA GLY A 40 -6.89 10.63 20.07
C GLY A 40 -6.95 9.13 20.40
N LYS A 41 -7.39 8.28 19.46
CA LYS A 41 -7.44 6.82 19.62
C LYS A 41 -6.06 6.17 19.58
N GLU A 42 -5.94 5.01 20.25
CA GLU A 42 -4.75 4.18 20.17
C GLU A 42 -4.73 3.41 18.83
N ILE A 43 -3.65 3.57 18.06
CA ILE A 43 -3.44 2.87 16.80
C ILE A 43 -2.19 2.01 16.91
N PHE A 44 -2.29 0.76 16.46
CA PHE A 44 -1.14 -0.13 16.36
C PHE A 44 -0.31 0.18 15.12
N GLY A 45 1.01 0.21 15.27
CA GLY A 45 1.93 0.44 14.16
C GLY A 45 3.27 -0.27 14.32
N GLU A 46 3.93 -0.43 13.18
CA GLU A 46 5.26 -1.04 13.08
C GLU A 46 6.30 0.03 12.71
N VAL A 47 7.43 0.03 13.40
CA VAL A 47 8.52 0.97 13.15
C VAL A 47 9.25 0.55 11.88
N ILE A 48 9.15 1.35 10.81
CA ILE A 48 9.86 1.13 9.55
C ILE A 48 11.26 1.74 9.60
N ILE A 49 11.37 2.94 10.18
CA ILE A 49 12.64 3.65 10.35
C ILE A 49 12.78 4.02 11.81
N GLY A 50 13.90 3.61 12.41
CA GLY A 50 14.25 3.90 13.80
C GLY A 50 14.44 5.40 14.08
N PRO A 51 14.66 5.77 15.36
CA PRO A 51 14.66 7.15 15.80
C PRO A 51 15.79 7.95 15.16
N GLN A 52 15.42 9.00 14.43
CA GLN A 52 16.34 9.99 13.86
C GLN A 52 16.24 11.29 14.64
N ARG A 53 17.39 11.86 15.00
CA ARG A 53 17.44 13.15 15.68
C ARG A 53 17.34 14.27 14.64
N ILE A 54 16.32 15.12 14.78
CA ILE A 54 16.10 16.27 13.91
C ILE A 54 16.25 17.54 14.75
N GLU A 55 17.24 18.35 14.40
CA GLU A 55 17.55 19.61 15.12
C GLU A 55 16.64 20.76 14.69
N SER A 56 16.20 20.75 13.42
CA SER A 56 15.31 21.74 12.82
C SER A 56 14.28 21.03 11.92
N PRO A 57 13.10 20.67 12.43
CA PRO A 57 12.08 20.04 11.60
C PRO A 57 11.62 21.01 10.51
N ARG A 58 11.74 20.60 9.24
CA ARG A 58 11.27 21.39 8.08
C ARG A 58 9.74 21.55 8.03
N ARG A 59 9.00 20.77 8.84
CA ARG A 59 7.54 20.84 8.97
C ARG A 59 7.16 21.34 10.35
N PRO A 60 6.14 22.20 10.46
CA PRO A 60 5.66 22.67 11.75
C PRO A 60 5.05 21.51 12.54
N LEU A 61 5.41 21.47 13.83
CA LEU A 61 4.77 20.69 14.88
C LEU A 61 3.26 20.99 14.95
N PRO A 62 2.42 20.05 15.43
CA PRO A 62 2.82 18.94 16.29
C PRO A 62 2.93 17.61 15.54
N PHE A 63 4.09 16.96 15.67
CA PHE A 63 4.20 15.53 15.42
C PHE A 63 3.36 14.81 16.48
N ARG A 64 2.62 13.78 16.07
CA ARG A 64 1.92 12.90 17.02
C ARG A 64 2.95 12.06 17.76
N SER A 65 2.67 11.70 19.00
CA SER A 65 3.60 10.95 19.85
C SER A 65 3.36 9.44 19.79
N VAL A 66 4.45 8.69 19.96
CA VAL A 66 4.37 7.28 20.35
C VAL A 66 3.96 7.22 21.82
N LEU A 67 2.93 6.43 22.13
CA LEU A 67 2.43 6.28 23.48
C LEU A 67 3.27 5.27 24.26
N ARG A 68 3.52 4.09 23.66
CA ARG A 68 4.26 2.99 24.29
C ARG A 68 4.70 1.93 23.27
N LYS A 69 5.66 1.08 23.68
CA LYS A 69 5.97 -0.16 22.96
C LYS A 69 4.80 -1.14 23.11
N ALA A 70 4.51 -1.91 22.06
CA ALA A 70 3.44 -2.90 22.09
C ALA A 70 3.78 -4.00 23.11
N THR A 71 2.81 -4.31 23.96
CA THR A 71 2.85 -5.42 24.90
C THR A 71 2.38 -6.72 24.23
N GLU A 72 2.60 -7.85 24.89
CA GLU A 72 2.13 -9.15 24.39
C GLU A 72 0.60 -9.20 24.21
N LYS A 73 -0.14 -8.56 25.12
CA LYS A 73 -1.60 -8.42 25.01
C LYS A 73 -2.02 -7.65 23.75
N ASP A 74 -1.29 -6.60 23.37
CA ASP A 74 -1.59 -5.85 22.14
C ASP A 74 -1.34 -6.70 20.90
N GLN A 75 -0.30 -7.52 20.93
CA GLN A 75 0.00 -8.47 19.85
C GLN A 75 -1.03 -9.59 19.75
N GLU A 76 -1.59 -10.04 20.86
CA GLU A 76 -2.71 -10.99 20.87
C GLU A 76 -3.99 -10.37 20.28
N ILE A 77 -4.31 -9.12 20.63
CA ILE A 77 -5.43 -8.38 20.02
C ILE A 77 -5.25 -8.30 18.50
N VAL A 78 -4.05 -7.94 18.05
CA VAL A 78 -3.69 -7.88 16.64
C VAL A 78 -3.88 -9.24 15.95
N ARG A 79 -3.35 -10.32 16.52
CA ARG A 79 -3.47 -11.68 15.96
C ARG A 79 -4.93 -12.14 15.91
N ARG A 80 -5.73 -11.79 16.92
CA ARG A 80 -7.17 -12.05 16.94
C ARG A 80 -7.89 -11.28 15.83
N ASN A 81 -7.58 -9.99 15.67
CA ASN A 81 -8.16 -9.16 14.64
C ASN A 81 -7.83 -9.69 13.24
N GLU A 82 -6.60 -10.13 13.00
CA GLU A 82 -6.15 -10.80 11.77
C GLU A 82 -7.02 -12.02 11.40
N ARG A 83 -7.35 -12.86 12.39
CA ARG A 83 -8.23 -14.03 12.16
C ARG A 83 -9.66 -13.62 11.84
N LEU A 84 -10.18 -12.61 12.55
CA LEU A 84 -11.51 -12.06 12.29
C LEU A 84 -11.60 -11.35 10.94
N GLU A 85 -10.52 -10.70 10.49
CA GLU A 85 -10.41 -10.08 9.16
C GLU A 85 -10.54 -11.14 8.06
N GLN A 86 -9.85 -12.29 8.21
CA GLN A 86 -9.93 -13.41 7.28
C GLN A 86 -11.33 -14.02 7.24
N GLU A 87 -11.92 -14.31 8.40
CA GLU A 87 -13.29 -14.85 8.46
C GLU A 87 -14.30 -13.85 7.87
N ALA A 88 -14.20 -12.57 8.22
CA ALA A 88 -15.09 -11.54 7.71
C ALA A 88 -14.95 -11.37 6.19
N PHE A 89 -13.74 -11.52 5.64
CA PHE A 89 -13.51 -11.46 4.21
C PHE A 89 -14.23 -12.58 3.47
N GLU A 90 -14.07 -13.83 3.92
CA GLU A 90 -14.69 -15.00 3.29
C GLU A 90 -16.22 -14.92 3.33
N VAL A 91 -16.78 -14.58 4.50
CA VAL A 91 -18.22 -14.47 4.69
C VAL A 91 -18.80 -13.33 3.86
N CYS A 92 -18.13 -12.18 3.82
CA CYS A 92 -18.58 -11.06 3.02
C CYS A 92 -18.55 -11.41 1.53
N LYS A 93 -17.50 -12.08 1.07
CA LYS A 93 -17.39 -12.54 -0.32
C LYS A 93 -18.55 -13.45 -0.71
N GLN A 94 -18.87 -14.45 0.12
CA GLN A 94 -20.03 -15.34 -0.09
C GLN A 94 -21.34 -14.55 -0.18
N LYS A 95 -21.61 -13.64 0.76
CA LYS A 95 -22.83 -12.83 0.76
C LYS A 95 -22.94 -11.88 -0.43
N ILE A 96 -21.81 -11.37 -0.92
CA ILE A 96 -21.76 -10.54 -2.14
C ILE A 96 -22.20 -11.36 -3.36
N GLU A 97 -21.69 -12.59 -3.48
CA GLU A 97 -22.04 -13.52 -4.55
C GLU A 97 -23.51 -13.95 -4.46
N GLU A 98 -23.99 -14.35 -3.28
CA GLU A 98 -25.39 -14.73 -3.03
C GLU A 98 -26.39 -13.63 -3.39
N LYS A 99 -26.07 -12.37 -3.05
CA LYS A 99 -26.92 -11.22 -3.34
C LYS A 99 -26.70 -10.63 -4.74
N GLY A 100 -25.76 -11.15 -5.52
CA GLY A 100 -25.45 -10.67 -6.87
C GLY A 100 -25.02 -9.19 -6.90
N LEU A 101 -24.34 -8.71 -5.87
CA LEU A 101 -23.97 -7.29 -5.78
C LEU A 101 -22.84 -6.98 -6.79
N PRO A 102 -22.97 -5.95 -7.64
CA PRO A 102 -21.97 -5.62 -8.66
C PRO A 102 -20.76 -4.88 -8.06
N MET A 103 -20.08 -5.52 -7.10
CA MET A 103 -18.87 -5.05 -6.43
C MET A 103 -17.85 -6.18 -6.31
N LYS A 104 -16.58 -5.80 -6.14
CA LYS A 104 -15.50 -6.72 -5.80
C LYS A 104 -14.95 -6.33 -4.44
N LEU A 105 -14.95 -7.27 -3.49
CA LEU A 105 -14.30 -7.10 -2.21
C LEU A 105 -12.77 -7.17 -2.40
N VAL A 106 -12.06 -6.16 -1.87
CA VAL A 106 -10.59 -6.06 -1.97
C VAL A 106 -9.93 -6.49 -0.66
N GLY A 107 -10.51 -6.11 0.49
CA GLY A 107 -9.95 -6.49 1.79
C GLY A 107 -10.85 -6.08 2.95
N VAL A 108 -10.56 -6.61 4.13
CA VAL A 108 -11.20 -6.23 5.39
C VAL A 108 -10.11 -5.85 6.38
N SER A 109 -10.33 -4.78 7.14
CA SER A 109 -9.44 -4.37 8.22
C SER A 109 -10.25 -4.05 9.46
N TYR A 110 -9.80 -4.56 10.60
CA TYR A 110 -10.32 -4.23 11.91
C TYR A 110 -9.49 -3.11 12.52
N THR A 111 -10.18 -2.18 13.17
CA THR A 111 -9.55 -1.21 14.06
C THR A 111 -8.85 -1.93 15.21
N PHE A 112 -7.81 -1.31 15.77
CA PHE A 112 -7.04 -1.90 16.86
C PHE A 112 -7.92 -2.34 18.06
N GLU A 113 -8.91 -1.52 18.44
CA GLU A 113 -9.87 -1.83 19.51
C GLU A 113 -10.87 -2.95 19.15
N GLY A 114 -10.98 -3.33 17.88
CA GLY A 114 -11.90 -4.38 17.40
C GLY A 114 -13.38 -3.97 17.35
N ASN A 115 -13.72 -2.71 17.64
CA ASN A 115 -15.11 -2.22 17.67
C ASN A 115 -15.68 -1.87 16.28
N LYS A 116 -14.81 -1.69 15.29
CA LYS A 116 -15.15 -1.30 13.92
C LYS A 116 -14.35 -2.11 12.91
N ALA A 117 -15.03 -2.63 11.90
CA ALA A 117 -14.44 -3.22 10.71
C ALA A 117 -14.68 -2.32 9.49
N ILE A 118 -13.65 -2.17 8.67
CA ILE A 118 -13.65 -1.40 7.42
C ILE A 118 -13.46 -2.39 6.28
N LEU A 119 -14.44 -2.44 5.37
CA LEU A 119 -14.40 -3.28 4.19
C LEU A 119 -14.05 -2.43 2.98
N TYR A 120 -12.96 -2.79 2.32
CA TYR A 120 -12.50 -2.14 1.11
C TYR A 120 -13.09 -2.86 -0.11
N PHE A 121 -13.77 -2.13 -0.97
CA PHE A 121 -14.36 -2.70 -2.19
C PHE A 121 -14.16 -1.78 -3.40
N THR A 122 -14.21 -2.37 -4.59
CA THR A 122 -14.23 -1.66 -5.87
C THR A 122 -15.58 -1.91 -6.55
N ALA A 123 -16.12 -0.87 -7.19
CA ALA A 123 -17.36 -0.96 -7.95
C ALA A 123 -17.35 0.10 -9.06
N ASN A 124 -17.89 -0.26 -10.22
CA ASN A 124 -18.03 0.65 -11.37
C ASN A 124 -19.31 1.49 -11.31
N ARG A 125 -20.34 0.97 -10.63
CA ARG A 125 -21.65 1.61 -10.47
C ARG A 125 -21.97 1.76 -9.00
N ARG A 126 -22.98 2.56 -8.70
CA ARG A 126 -23.52 2.67 -7.34
C ARG A 126 -24.09 1.30 -6.92
N VAL A 127 -23.69 0.83 -5.74
CA VAL A 127 -24.15 -0.44 -5.19
C VAL A 127 -24.94 -0.19 -3.92
N ASP A 128 -26.10 -0.83 -3.79
CA ASP A 128 -26.84 -0.84 -2.52
C ASP A 128 -26.37 -2.02 -1.67
N PHE A 129 -25.73 -1.71 -0.55
CA PHE A 129 -25.17 -2.67 0.39
C PHE A 129 -25.87 -2.64 1.75
N ARG A 130 -27.04 -2.00 1.87
CA ARG A 130 -27.77 -1.88 3.16
C ARG A 130 -28.11 -3.23 3.79
N GLU A 131 -28.47 -4.21 2.97
CA GLU A 131 -28.73 -5.57 3.45
C GLU A 131 -27.44 -6.27 3.87
N LEU A 132 -26.39 -6.17 3.06
CA LEU A 132 -25.08 -6.74 3.37
C LEU A 132 -24.55 -6.22 4.70
N ILE A 133 -24.68 -4.91 4.96
CA ILE A 133 -24.30 -4.32 6.25
C ILE A 133 -25.10 -4.93 7.40
N ARG A 134 -26.43 -5.06 7.27
CA ARG A 134 -27.27 -5.67 8.32
C ARG A 134 -26.84 -7.10 8.63
N ASP A 135 -26.61 -7.86 7.57
CA ASP A 135 -26.22 -9.26 7.60
C ASP A 135 -24.85 -9.51 8.23
N LEU A 136 -23.88 -8.63 7.97
CA LEU A 136 -22.55 -8.70 8.57
C LEU A 136 -22.54 -8.15 9.99
N ALA A 137 -23.27 -7.05 10.26
CA ALA A 137 -23.36 -6.46 11.60
C ALA A 137 -24.04 -7.42 12.58
N HIS A 138 -25.05 -8.17 12.13
CA HIS A 138 -25.70 -9.19 12.96
C HIS A 138 -24.75 -10.34 13.33
N ARG A 139 -23.93 -10.80 12.37
CA ARG A 139 -22.97 -11.89 12.59
C ARG A 139 -21.80 -11.49 13.48
N PHE A 140 -21.16 -10.37 13.19
CA PHE A 140 -19.93 -9.97 13.86
C PHE A 140 -20.15 -9.06 15.07
N ARG A 141 -21.38 -8.53 15.27
CA ARG A 141 -21.76 -7.65 16.38
C ARG A 141 -20.84 -6.41 16.53
N ILE A 142 -20.40 -5.87 15.40
CA ILE A 142 -19.52 -4.71 15.32
C ILE A 142 -20.06 -3.67 14.35
N ARG A 143 -19.51 -2.45 14.40
CA ARG A 143 -19.80 -1.42 13.41
C ARG A 143 -19.06 -1.72 12.11
N ILE A 144 -19.78 -1.68 11.00
CA ILE A 144 -19.25 -1.98 9.68
C ILE A 144 -19.24 -0.71 8.85
N GLU A 145 -18.06 -0.37 8.34
CA GLU A 145 -17.88 0.72 7.39
C GLU A 145 -17.50 0.16 6.02
N MET A 146 -18.23 0.56 4.99
CA MET A 146 -17.93 0.23 3.61
C MET A 146 -17.11 1.36 3.00
N ARG A 147 -15.92 1.06 2.48
CA ARG A 147 -15.03 2.03 1.84
C ARG A 147 -14.75 1.65 0.40
N GLN A 148 -15.23 2.48 -0.51
CA GLN A 148 -14.91 2.33 -1.92
C GLN A 148 -13.49 2.81 -2.19
N ILE A 149 -12.70 1.99 -2.88
CA ILE A 149 -11.35 2.35 -3.33
C ILE A 149 -11.27 2.28 -4.85
N GLY A 150 -10.30 3.00 -5.43
CA GLY A 150 -10.04 2.96 -6.86
C GLY A 150 -9.14 1.79 -7.25
N VAL A 151 -9.13 1.44 -8.55
CA VAL A 151 -8.26 0.41 -9.14
C VAL A 151 -6.76 0.63 -8.86
N ARG A 152 -6.34 1.89 -8.69
CA ARG A 152 -4.94 2.22 -8.34
C ARG A 152 -4.63 1.91 -6.88
N ASP A 153 -5.56 2.16 -5.98
CA ASP A 153 -5.39 1.85 -4.55
C ASP A 153 -5.45 0.33 -4.32
N GLU A 154 -6.26 -0.39 -5.10
CA GLU A 154 -6.23 -1.86 -5.15
C GLU A 154 -4.83 -2.34 -5.54
N ALA A 155 -4.25 -1.84 -6.64
CA ALA A 155 -2.89 -2.18 -7.04
C ALA A 155 -1.84 -1.77 -5.99
N ARG A 156 -2.07 -0.69 -5.24
CA ARG A 156 -1.20 -0.30 -4.13
C ARG A 156 -1.25 -1.31 -2.98
N MET A 157 -2.43 -1.80 -2.64
CA MET A 157 -2.63 -2.77 -1.55
C MET A 157 -1.98 -4.13 -1.86
N PHE A 158 -2.16 -4.64 -3.07
CA PHE A 158 -1.54 -5.91 -3.48
C PHE A 158 -0.06 -5.77 -3.82
N GLY A 159 0.37 -4.59 -4.25
CA GLY A 159 1.72 -4.37 -4.74
C GLY A 159 1.96 -5.05 -6.10
N GLY A 160 3.22 -5.36 -6.38
CA GLY A 160 3.65 -5.97 -7.65
C GLY A 160 4.76 -5.19 -8.33
N PHE A 161 5.04 -5.57 -9.58
CA PHE A 161 6.09 -4.99 -10.40
C PHE A 161 5.50 -4.22 -11.58
N GLY A 162 6.08 -3.06 -11.88
CA GLY A 162 5.78 -2.33 -13.10
C GLY A 162 6.47 -2.95 -14.31
N ILE A 163 6.13 -2.46 -15.50
CA ILE A 163 6.79 -2.87 -16.76
C ILE A 163 8.31 -2.62 -16.75
N CYS A 164 8.78 -1.73 -15.88
CA CYS A 164 10.20 -1.44 -15.67
C CYS A 164 10.93 -2.47 -14.77
N GLY A 165 10.25 -3.53 -14.33
CA GLY A 165 10.80 -4.58 -13.46
C GLY A 165 11.00 -4.16 -11.99
N ARG A 166 10.56 -2.95 -11.60
CA ARG A 166 10.65 -2.45 -10.22
C ARG A 166 9.30 -2.53 -9.52
N ASN A 167 9.32 -2.51 -8.19
CA ASN A 167 8.11 -2.40 -7.38
C ASN A 167 7.26 -1.19 -7.81
N LEU A 168 5.93 -1.32 -7.72
CA LEU A 168 5.01 -0.25 -8.10
C LEU A 168 5.34 1.07 -7.37
N CYS A 169 5.42 2.17 -8.14
CA CYS A 169 5.71 3.50 -7.60
C CYS A 169 4.66 3.95 -6.56
N CYS A 170 3.39 3.57 -6.77
CA CYS A 170 2.29 3.85 -5.86
C CYS A 170 2.37 3.11 -4.52
N ASN A 171 3.10 1.97 -4.46
CA ASN A 171 3.32 1.21 -3.23
C ASN A 171 4.62 1.62 -2.51
N THR A 172 5.54 2.26 -3.22
CA THR A 172 6.88 2.53 -2.70
C THR A 172 7.06 3.95 -2.18
N PHE A 173 6.85 4.96 -3.03
CA PHE A 173 7.19 6.35 -2.67
C PHE A 173 6.13 7.38 -3.08
N ILE A 174 5.23 7.07 -4.01
CA ILE A 174 4.16 7.98 -4.43
C ILE A 174 2.94 7.76 -3.54
N CYS A 175 2.78 8.61 -2.53
CA CYS A 175 1.63 8.59 -1.62
C CYS A 175 0.48 9.49 -2.07
N GLU A 176 0.79 10.54 -2.83
CA GLU A 176 -0.17 11.53 -3.32
C GLU A 176 -0.11 11.57 -4.85
N PHE A 177 -1.27 11.46 -5.49
CA PHE A 177 -1.37 11.30 -6.93
C PHE A 177 -1.76 12.61 -7.61
N LYS A 178 -0.84 13.13 -8.42
CA LYS A 178 -1.17 14.18 -9.39
C LYS A 178 -1.93 13.58 -10.58
N PRO A 179 -2.84 14.33 -11.22
CA PRO A 179 -3.48 13.89 -12.46
C PRO A 179 -2.41 13.68 -13.53
N VAL A 180 -2.48 12.54 -14.22
CA VAL A 180 -1.55 12.18 -15.29
C VAL A 180 -2.29 12.32 -16.61
N THR A 181 -1.68 13.02 -17.57
CA THR A 181 -2.25 13.24 -18.91
C THR A 181 -1.42 12.56 -19.99
N VAL A 182 -2.03 12.29 -21.14
CA VAL A 182 -1.35 11.70 -22.30
C VAL A 182 -0.24 12.63 -22.83
N SER A 183 -0.40 13.95 -22.68
CA SER A 183 0.63 14.92 -23.07
C SER A 183 1.95 14.71 -22.32
N MET A 184 1.91 14.27 -21.07
CA MET A 184 3.13 13.96 -20.30
C MET A 184 3.91 12.79 -20.91
N ALA A 185 3.22 11.78 -21.45
CA ALA A 185 3.87 10.68 -22.15
C ALA A 185 4.50 11.13 -23.48
N LYS A 186 3.86 12.07 -24.18
CA LYS A 186 4.42 12.67 -25.41
C LYS A 186 5.69 13.46 -25.12
N GLU A 187 5.70 14.26 -24.05
CA GLU A 187 6.85 15.07 -23.62
C GLU A 187 8.07 14.21 -23.26
N GLN A 188 7.82 12.99 -22.79
CA GLN A 188 8.86 11.99 -22.48
C GLN A 188 9.22 11.09 -23.67
N ASN A 189 8.73 11.38 -24.88
CA ASN A 189 8.96 10.60 -26.11
C ASN A 189 8.56 9.12 -26.00
N LEU A 190 7.52 8.81 -25.21
CA LEU A 190 6.99 7.45 -25.10
C LEU A 190 6.01 7.16 -26.25
N THR A 191 6.03 5.92 -26.73
CA THR A 191 5.01 5.44 -27.68
C THR A 191 3.63 5.50 -27.04
N LEU A 192 2.65 6.06 -27.73
CA LEU A 192 1.27 6.23 -27.25
C LEU A 192 0.43 4.95 -27.26
N ASP A 193 1.09 3.79 -27.20
CA ASP A 193 0.44 2.51 -27.04
C ASP A 193 -0.05 2.37 -25.59
N PRO A 194 -1.37 2.19 -25.36
CA PRO A 194 -1.94 2.03 -24.03
C PRO A 194 -1.23 0.98 -23.17
N ALA A 195 -0.72 -0.10 -23.78
CA ALA A 195 -0.01 -1.16 -23.04
C ALA A 195 1.34 -0.69 -22.47
N LYS A 196 1.99 0.30 -23.12
CA LYS A 196 3.30 0.83 -22.73
C LYS A 196 3.19 2.00 -21.76
N ILE A 197 2.08 2.75 -21.79
CA ILE A 197 1.88 3.94 -20.95
C ILE A 197 0.96 3.71 -19.74
N SER A 198 0.29 2.56 -19.68
CA SER A 198 -0.58 2.19 -18.57
C SER A 198 0.17 1.32 -17.57
N GLY A 199 -0.07 1.57 -16.28
CA GLY A 199 0.39 0.68 -15.22
C GLY A 199 -0.52 -0.54 -15.08
N ILE A 200 -0.12 -1.47 -14.21
CA ILE A 200 -0.87 -2.70 -13.91
C ILE A 200 -2.33 -2.44 -13.46
N CYS A 201 -2.58 -1.26 -12.87
CA CYS A 201 -3.91 -0.81 -12.47
C CYS A 201 -4.83 -0.38 -13.64
N GLY A 202 -4.37 -0.48 -14.89
CA GLY A 202 -5.13 -0.08 -16.09
C GLY A 202 -5.27 1.43 -16.30
N ARG A 203 -4.60 2.24 -15.46
CA ARG A 203 -4.50 3.71 -15.62
C ARG A 203 -3.10 4.12 -16.04
N LEU A 204 -2.96 5.33 -16.58
CA LEU A 204 -1.67 5.93 -16.91
C LEU A 204 -0.67 5.84 -15.74
N MET A 205 0.59 5.58 -16.07
CA MET A 205 1.65 5.40 -15.07
C MET A 205 1.86 6.65 -14.22
N CYS A 206 1.90 6.49 -12.90
CA CYS A 206 2.10 7.59 -11.97
C CYS A 206 3.53 8.17 -12.01
N CYS A 207 4.51 7.43 -12.53
CA CYS A 207 5.88 7.93 -12.72
C CYS A 207 5.97 9.06 -13.76
N LEU A 208 5.07 9.11 -14.75
CA LEU A 208 5.06 10.15 -15.78
C LEU A 208 4.97 11.55 -15.17
N ALA A 209 4.00 11.76 -14.27
CA ALA A 209 3.86 13.03 -13.57
C ALA A 209 5.01 13.28 -12.58
N PHE A 210 5.51 12.23 -11.93
CA PHE A 210 6.60 12.35 -10.95
C PHE A 210 7.91 12.81 -11.60
N GLU A 211 8.23 12.33 -12.79
CA GLU A 211 9.48 12.65 -13.49
C GLU A 211 9.48 14.11 -14.00
N LEU A 212 8.35 14.62 -14.48
CA LEU A 212 8.23 16.02 -14.93
C LEU A 212 8.23 17.02 -13.77
N ASP A 213 7.74 16.62 -12.59
CA ASP A 213 7.68 17.47 -11.41
C ASP A 213 9.03 17.60 -10.67
N SER A 214 10.03 16.77 -11.01
CA SER A 214 11.34 16.77 -10.36
C SER A 214 12.49 16.49 -11.34
N PRO A 215 12.66 17.30 -12.40
CA PRO A 215 13.67 17.05 -13.44
C PRO A 215 15.10 17.05 -12.89
N GLU A 216 15.38 17.89 -11.87
CA GLU A 216 16.72 18.02 -11.28
C GLU A 216 17.19 16.78 -10.50
N ARG A 217 16.27 15.99 -9.94
CA ARG A 217 16.61 14.79 -9.15
C ARG A 217 17.08 13.63 -10.03
N PHE A 218 16.59 13.55 -11.27
CA PHE A 218 17.01 12.54 -12.23
C PHE A 218 18.31 12.92 -12.94
N ASN A 219 18.47 14.20 -13.29
CA ASN A 219 19.61 14.67 -14.08
C ASN A 219 20.97 14.61 -13.32
N LYS A 220 20.95 14.56 -11.98
CA LYS A 220 22.18 14.41 -11.16
C LYS A 220 22.62 12.96 -10.93
N LYS A 221 21.73 11.96 -11.01
CA LYS A 221 22.10 10.53 -10.84
C LYS A 221 22.48 9.83 -12.16
N CYS A 222 22.11 10.38 -13.30
CA CYS A 222 22.41 9.80 -14.62
C CYS A 222 23.75 10.24 -15.25
N LYS A 223 24.61 11.00 -14.55
CA LYS A 223 25.95 11.36 -15.07
C LYS A 223 27.03 10.29 -14.87
N THR A 224 26.70 9.14 -14.28
CA THR A 224 27.66 8.04 -14.07
C THR A 224 27.09 6.68 -14.48
N ALA A 225 26.47 6.59 -15.65
CA ALA A 225 26.35 5.33 -16.36
C ALA A 225 27.15 5.46 -17.67
N LYS A 226 28.44 5.11 -17.62
CA LYS A 226 29.21 4.84 -18.83
C LYS A 226 28.45 3.77 -19.62
N LYS A 227 28.23 4.04 -20.92
CA LYS A 227 27.57 3.14 -21.88
C LYS A 227 28.04 1.69 -21.67
N ALA A 228 27.12 0.79 -21.35
CA ALA A 228 27.39 -0.65 -21.47
C ALA A 228 27.49 -0.99 -22.96
N PRO A 229 28.47 -1.80 -23.39
CA PRO A 229 28.62 -2.20 -24.79
C PRO A 229 27.47 -3.15 -25.19
N PRO A 230 27.10 -3.17 -26.49
CA PRO A 230 26.08 -4.10 -26.99
C PRO A 230 26.67 -5.50 -27.11
N GLY A 231 26.17 -6.43 -26.30
CA GLY A 231 26.49 -7.86 -26.38
C GLY A 231 25.53 -8.63 -25.50
N GLY A 232 24.48 -9.20 -26.09
CA GLY A 232 23.56 -10.09 -25.38
C GLY A 232 24.19 -11.48 -25.21
N PRO A 233 24.00 -12.18 -24.08
CA PRO A 233 24.34 -13.58 -23.98
C PRO A 233 23.32 -14.41 -24.77
N GLU A 234 23.83 -15.26 -25.67
CA GLU A 234 23.07 -16.28 -26.38
C GLU A 234 22.31 -17.18 -25.39
N SER A 235 21.06 -17.49 -25.73
CA SER A 235 20.19 -18.35 -24.94
C SER A 235 20.60 -19.82 -25.11
N PRO A 236 20.68 -20.63 -24.04
CA PRO A 236 21.00 -22.05 -24.18
C PRO A 236 19.83 -22.83 -24.82
N GLU A 237 20.16 -23.65 -25.80
CA GLU A 237 19.25 -24.53 -26.53
C GLU A 237 18.58 -25.57 -25.61
N ARG A 238 17.32 -25.87 -25.92
CA ARG A 238 16.45 -26.79 -25.18
C ARG A 238 16.63 -28.21 -25.76
N PRO A 239 16.94 -29.26 -24.96
CA PRO A 239 17.09 -30.60 -25.50
C PRO A 239 15.73 -31.18 -25.92
N GLY A 240 15.64 -31.62 -27.17
CA GLY A 240 14.45 -32.20 -27.80
C GLY A 240 14.22 -33.67 -27.41
N LYS A 241 12.94 -34.02 -27.22
CA LYS A 241 12.44 -35.40 -27.15
C LYS A 241 12.21 -35.94 -28.57
N LYS A 242 12.69 -37.15 -28.86
CA LYS A 242 12.21 -38.09 -29.90
C LYS A 242 12.40 -39.48 -29.29
N GLU A 243 11.35 -40.17 -28.84
CA GLU A 243 10.53 -41.11 -29.64
C GLU A 243 11.37 -42.27 -30.19
N ASP A 244 11.46 -43.34 -29.40
CA ASP A 244 11.97 -44.66 -29.78
C ASP A 244 10.85 -45.42 -30.50
N GLU A 245 11.08 -45.78 -31.77
CA GLU A 245 10.30 -46.79 -32.48
C GLU A 245 11.01 -48.14 -32.42
N ALA A 246 10.16 -49.16 -32.21
CA ALA A 246 10.49 -50.55 -32.01
C ALA A 246 11.13 -51.23 -33.22
N LYS A 247 11.91 -52.27 -32.94
CA LYS A 247 12.22 -53.37 -33.85
C LYS A 247 12.01 -54.68 -33.12
#